data_AF-A0A4Q7EG68-F1
#
_entry.id   AF-A0A4Q7EG68-F1
#
_cell.length_a   1.000
_cell.length_b   1.000
_cell.length_c   1.000
_cell.angle_alpha   90.00
_cell.angle_beta   90.00
_cell.angle_gamma   90.00
#
_symmetry.space_group_name_H-M   'P 1'
#
loop_
_entity.id
_entity.type
_entity.pdbx_description
1 polymer ?
#
loop_
_entity_poly.entity_id
_entity_poly.type
_entity_poly.pdbx_seq_one_letter_code
_entity_poly.pdbx_strand_id
1 'polypeptide(L)'
;MTYVLTENVRYTDLAGEFAPRMNGLQILQRVRRLRQCYVTEAILCDRLAELPQQLAHPTVRPWGAIAWGDVHPDQLIGIDRATFCATLLGTINTEAPIRGYTQSSRQYLAQLYPAMARYVGGQLDESGKLVEVGLWEREEKRHTPALAKLYTLLSGEKPDIVPHAARPYQPAADPHENLYRHGLHRVATEYGATCLYIWMMAHSTGALQAVLAELLIDEINHMTKFWGFGMWAYPDSSLVKIGHTLGQAMVRKLSDRTTQGSLLHTLRRMMHELAWQQWSPSHRLALLYTFDQVIKALWDWNRTLTPAHLDSLFGPPPATAKTP
;
A
#
# COMPACT_ATOMS: atom_id res chain seq x y z
N MET A 1 27.03 5.13 44.76
CA MET A 1 27.53 6.04 43.72
C MET A 1 26.45 6.13 42.67
N THR A 2 25.66 7.20 42.77
CA THR A 2 24.42 7.42 42.02
C THR A 2 24.78 7.97 40.65
N TYR A 3 24.62 7.19 39.59
CA TYR A 3 24.78 7.72 38.24
C TYR A 3 23.55 8.56 37.90
N VAL A 4 23.80 9.86 37.80
CA VAL A 4 22.87 10.89 37.36
C VAL A 4 22.58 10.65 35.88
N LEU A 5 21.35 10.25 35.57
CA LEU A 5 20.81 10.24 34.20
C LEU A 5 20.50 11.69 33.78
N THR A 6 21.52 12.43 33.38
CA THR A 6 21.35 13.71 32.70
C THR A 6 22.01 13.63 31.34
N GLU A 7 21.20 13.35 30.33
CA GLU A 7 21.13 14.12 29.08
C GLU A 7 20.06 13.49 28.18
N ASN A 8 18.99 14.26 27.93
CA ASN A 8 17.99 13.98 26.91
C ASN A 8 18.65 14.14 25.53
N VAL A 9 19.42 13.15 25.09
CA VAL A 9 19.90 13.09 23.71
C VAL A 9 18.71 12.68 22.83
N ARG A 10 18.02 13.67 22.25
CA ARG A 10 17.03 13.45 21.20
C ARG A 10 17.76 13.08 19.92
N TYR A 11 17.90 11.79 19.64
CA TYR A 11 18.32 11.32 18.32
C TYR A 11 17.24 11.67 17.30
N THR A 12 17.62 12.25 16.17
CA THR A 12 16.70 12.57 15.06
C THR A 12 16.41 11.29 14.28
N ASP A 13 15.16 10.83 14.37
CA ASP A 13 14.61 9.63 13.73
C ASP A 13 13.74 10.03 12.51
N LEU A 14 13.46 9.10 11.56
CA LEU A 14 12.71 9.45 10.34
C LEU A 14 11.28 9.92 10.65
N ALA A 15 10.71 9.48 11.77
CA ALA A 15 9.41 9.91 12.25
C ALA A 15 9.46 11.11 13.21
N GLY A 16 10.62 11.76 13.35
CA GLY A 16 10.82 12.94 14.20
C GLY A 16 11.43 12.59 15.55
N GLU A 17 11.03 13.29 16.62
CA GLU A 17 11.62 13.07 17.93
C GLU A 17 11.32 11.65 18.46
N PHE A 18 12.34 11.06 19.08
CA PHE A 18 12.26 9.74 19.68
C PHE A 18 12.58 9.78 21.19
N ALA A 19 11.86 8.96 21.96
CA ALA A 19 12.10 8.63 23.36
C ALA A 19 11.74 7.14 23.60
N PRO A 20 12.48 6.39 24.44
CA PRO A 20 12.24 4.96 24.68
C PRO A 20 10.84 4.62 25.20
N ARG A 21 10.18 5.58 25.86
CA ARG A 21 8.78 5.47 26.30
C ARG A 21 7.98 6.58 25.67
N MET A 22 7.01 6.21 24.84
CA MET A 22 6.09 7.15 24.22
C MET A 22 4.65 6.90 24.65
N ASN A 23 3.91 7.99 24.86
CA ASN A 23 2.47 7.96 24.99
C ASN A 23 1.79 8.04 23.62
N GLY A 24 0.48 7.83 23.59
CA GLY A 24 -0.31 7.85 22.35
C GLY A 24 -0.17 9.14 21.55
N LEU A 25 -0.15 10.32 22.20
CA LEU A 25 -0.04 11.61 21.51
C LEU A 25 1.30 11.76 20.78
N GLN A 26 2.39 11.28 21.38
CA GLN A 26 3.71 11.30 20.74
C GLN A 26 3.74 10.39 19.50
N ILE A 27 3.06 9.23 19.55
CA ILE A 27 2.89 8.38 18.36
C ILE A 27 2.08 9.08 17.26
N LEU A 28 1.00 9.80 17.61
CA LEU A 28 0.24 10.56 16.62
C LEU A 28 1.09 11.69 15.97
N GLN A 29 1.96 12.34 16.74
CA GLN A 29 2.91 13.33 16.21
C GLN A 29 3.89 12.70 15.22
N ARG A 30 4.39 11.50 15.52
CA ARG A 30 5.25 10.72 14.62
C ARG A 30 4.54 10.35 13.32
N VAL A 31 3.29 9.88 13.39
CA VAL A 31 2.44 9.63 12.20
C VAL A 31 2.30 10.90 11.36
N ARG A 32 1.99 12.04 11.98
CA ARG A 32 1.86 13.32 11.27
C ARG A 32 3.16 13.72 10.58
N ARG A 33 4.30 13.57 11.27
CA ARG A 33 5.63 13.85 10.71
C ARG A 33 5.93 12.95 9.52
N LEU A 34 5.72 11.64 9.63
CA LEU A 34 5.90 10.69 8.54
C LEU A 34 5.03 11.05 7.34
N ARG A 35 3.74 11.39 7.56
CA ARG A 35 2.88 11.88 6.47
C ARG A 35 3.48 13.09 5.78
N GLN A 36 3.95 14.08 6.55
CA GLN A 36 4.55 15.30 6.01
C GLN A 36 5.87 15.06 5.26
N CYS A 37 6.57 13.97 5.55
CA CYS A 37 7.83 13.61 4.89
C CYS A 37 7.62 12.76 3.64
N TYR A 38 6.65 11.84 3.65
CA TYR A 38 6.51 10.81 2.63
C TYR A 38 5.28 10.98 1.72
N VAL A 39 4.19 11.56 2.23
CA VAL A 39 2.92 11.68 1.51
C VAL A 39 2.57 13.16 1.36
N THR A 40 3.26 13.80 0.41
CA THR A 40 3.06 15.20 0.04
C THR A 40 2.61 15.30 -1.41
N GLU A 41 1.89 16.37 -1.74
CA GLU A 41 1.46 16.63 -3.12
C GLU A 41 2.63 16.56 -4.11
N ALA A 42 3.78 17.17 -3.77
CA ALA A 42 4.98 17.13 -4.61
C ALA A 42 5.43 15.69 -4.89
N ILE A 43 5.56 14.86 -3.85
CA ILE A 43 5.95 13.45 -4.02
C ILE A 43 4.92 12.70 -4.87
N LEU A 44 3.63 12.87 -4.61
CA LEU A 44 2.58 12.18 -5.36
C LEU A 44 2.55 12.62 -6.84
N CYS A 45 2.70 13.91 -7.12
CA CYS A 45 2.83 14.42 -8.49
C CYS A 45 4.06 13.84 -9.20
N ASP A 46 5.22 13.86 -8.54
CA ASP A 46 6.47 13.33 -9.11
C ASP A 46 6.32 11.84 -9.47
N ARG A 47 5.77 11.02 -8.56
CA ARG A 47 5.56 9.58 -8.81
C ARG A 47 4.56 9.30 -9.92
N LEU A 48 3.52 10.12 -10.05
CA LEU A 48 2.57 9.98 -11.15
C LEU A 48 3.21 10.36 -12.49
N ALA A 49 4.02 11.43 -12.52
CA ALA A 49 4.72 11.88 -13.72
C ALA A 49 5.77 10.86 -14.23
N GLU A 50 6.31 10.01 -13.35
CA GLU A 50 7.18 8.90 -13.74
C GLU A 50 6.45 7.77 -14.49
N LEU A 51 5.12 7.63 -14.31
CA LEU A 51 4.38 6.46 -14.81
C LEU A 51 4.50 6.27 -16.33
N PRO A 52 4.28 7.29 -17.21
CA PRO A 52 4.42 7.11 -18.65
C PRO A 52 5.78 6.57 -19.06
N GLN A 53 6.87 7.06 -18.46
CA GLN A 53 8.22 6.57 -18.73
C GLN A 53 8.38 5.12 -18.27
N GLN A 54 7.81 4.74 -17.13
CA GLN A 54 7.88 3.36 -16.64
C GLN A 54 7.01 2.38 -17.43
N LEU A 55 5.92 2.84 -18.05
CA LEU A 55 5.15 2.03 -19.00
C LEU A 55 5.99 1.69 -20.24
N ALA A 56 6.83 2.61 -20.70
CA ALA A 56 7.72 2.40 -21.85
C ALA A 56 9.01 1.64 -21.48
N HIS A 57 9.61 1.99 -20.34
CA HIS A 57 10.93 1.53 -19.90
C HIS A 57 10.89 1.11 -18.41
N PRO A 58 10.33 -0.07 -18.11
CA PRO A 58 10.13 -0.52 -16.74
C PRO A 58 11.46 -0.73 -16.01
N THR A 59 11.75 0.17 -15.06
CA THR A 59 12.96 0.11 -14.22
C THR A 59 12.57 -0.01 -12.76
N VAL A 60 13.10 -1.03 -12.09
CA VAL A 60 12.89 -1.26 -10.65
C VAL A 60 13.60 -0.16 -9.87
N ARG A 61 12.89 0.48 -8.94
CA ARG A 61 13.50 1.43 -8.01
C ARG A 61 14.55 0.71 -7.16
N PRO A 62 15.82 1.15 -7.12
CA PRO A 62 16.79 0.61 -6.18
C PRO A 62 16.38 0.98 -4.75
N TRP A 63 16.44 0.02 -3.84
CA TRP A 63 16.36 0.30 -2.41
C TRP A 63 17.68 0.91 -1.92
N GLY A 64 17.61 1.76 -0.92
CA GLY A 64 18.80 2.20 -0.19
C GLY A 64 19.54 1.02 0.46
N ALA A 65 20.80 1.26 0.84
CA ALA A 65 21.57 0.28 1.58
C ALA A 65 20.94 0.05 2.97
N ILE A 66 20.57 -1.20 3.27
CA ILE A 66 19.98 -1.58 4.56
C ILE A 66 21.05 -2.24 5.43
N ALA A 67 21.32 -1.65 6.59
CA ALA A 67 22.18 -2.22 7.63
C ALA A 67 21.44 -3.31 8.41
N TRP A 68 21.23 -4.47 7.78
CA TRP A 68 20.45 -5.57 8.38
C TRP A 68 21.00 -6.09 9.71
N GLY A 69 22.31 -5.95 9.95
CA GLY A 69 22.94 -6.33 11.21
C GLY A 69 22.58 -5.44 12.40
N ASP A 70 22.07 -4.24 12.13
CA ASP A 70 21.72 -3.24 13.15
C ASP A 70 20.22 -3.24 13.49
N VAL A 71 19.45 -4.16 12.90
CA VAL A 71 18.02 -4.33 13.21
C VAL A 71 17.92 -5.12 14.52
N HIS A 72 17.28 -4.53 15.53
CA HIS A 72 17.23 -5.11 16.87
C HIS A 72 15.91 -4.81 17.60
N PRO A 73 15.41 -5.70 18.48
CA PRO A 73 14.10 -5.53 19.14
C PRO A 73 13.92 -4.27 19.99
N ASP A 74 15.00 -3.64 20.46
CA ASP A 74 14.96 -2.38 21.22
C ASP A 74 14.62 -1.16 20.35
N GLN A 75 14.56 -1.33 19.03
CA GLN A 75 14.09 -0.33 18.09
C GLN A 75 12.57 -0.23 18.02
N LEU A 76 11.82 -1.06 18.76
CA LEU A 76 10.36 -0.96 18.88
C LEU A 76 9.94 0.11 19.89
N ILE A 77 8.94 0.92 19.53
CA ILE A 77 8.53 2.09 20.31
C ILE A 77 7.06 2.02 20.67
N GLY A 78 6.77 2.02 21.98
CA GLY A 78 5.40 2.10 22.49
C GLY A 78 4.50 0.96 22.05
N ILE A 79 5.07 -0.15 21.58
CA ILE A 79 4.40 -1.38 21.19
C ILE A 79 5.22 -2.57 21.68
N ASP A 80 4.56 -3.61 22.13
CA ASP A 80 5.26 -4.84 22.51
C ASP A 80 5.66 -5.64 21.27
N ARG A 81 6.73 -6.41 21.44
CA ARG A 81 7.32 -7.21 20.37
C ARG A 81 6.36 -8.24 19.78
N ALA A 82 5.51 -8.86 20.59
CA ALA A 82 4.61 -9.90 20.12
C ALA A 82 3.55 -9.31 19.18
N THR A 83 2.94 -8.19 19.56
CA THR A 83 1.98 -7.47 18.71
C THR A 83 2.61 -7.00 17.40
N PHE A 84 3.83 -6.46 17.44
CA PHE A 84 4.53 -6.03 16.22
C PHE A 84 4.87 -7.22 15.30
N CYS A 85 5.35 -8.35 15.86
CA CYS A 85 5.63 -9.55 15.08
C CYS A 85 4.36 -10.20 14.51
N ALA A 86 3.25 -10.19 15.25
CA ALA A 86 1.95 -10.63 14.74
C ALA A 86 1.48 -9.74 13.55
N THR A 87 1.70 -8.43 13.65
CA THR A 87 1.43 -7.49 12.55
C THR A 87 2.27 -7.83 11.32
N LEU A 88 3.59 -8.03 11.49
CA LEU A 88 4.50 -8.45 10.42
C LEU A 88 4.02 -9.74 9.74
N LEU A 89 3.62 -10.75 10.53
CA LEU A 89 3.13 -12.02 10.00
C LEU A 89 1.85 -11.84 9.18
N GLY A 90 0.90 -11.02 9.65
CA GLY A 90 -0.30 -10.66 8.92
C GLY A 90 0.00 -9.96 7.58
N THR A 91 0.98 -9.06 7.58
CA THR A 91 1.45 -8.39 6.34
C THR A 91 2.06 -9.40 5.38
N ILE A 92 2.95 -10.28 5.85
CA ILE A 92 3.57 -11.34 5.05
C ILE A 92 2.51 -12.21 4.37
N ASN A 93 1.50 -12.67 5.11
CA ASN A 93 0.43 -13.51 4.57
C ASN A 93 -0.45 -12.76 3.55
N THR A 94 -0.56 -11.45 3.70
CA THR A 94 -1.28 -10.59 2.77
C THR A 94 -0.53 -10.43 1.46
N GLU A 95 0.79 -10.23 1.49
CA GLU A 95 1.65 -9.97 0.31
C GLU A 95 2.10 -11.22 -0.44
N ALA A 96 2.34 -12.33 0.27
CA ALA A 96 2.94 -13.54 -0.28
C ALA A 96 2.31 -14.08 -1.59
N PRO A 97 0.98 -14.02 -1.83
CA PRO A 97 0.40 -14.43 -3.11
C PRO A 97 0.52 -13.35 -4.22
N ILE A 98 1.59 -12.55 -4.21
CA ILE A 98 1.82 -11.43 -5.14
C ILE A 98 1.71 -11.82 -6.61
N ARG A 99 2.22 -13.00 -7.00
CA ARG A 99 2.08 -13.50 -8.39
C ARG A 99 0.60 -13.61 -8.77
N GLY A 100 -0.24 -14.11 -7.87
CA GLY A 100 -1.67 -14.24 -8.13
C GLY A 100 -2.36 -12.90 -8.28
N TYR A 101 -2.03 -11.93 -7.43
CA TYR A 101 -2.60 -10.57 -7.53
C TYR A 101 -2.17 -9.84 -8.80
N THR A 102 -0.89 -9.93 -9.16
CA THR A 102 -0.32 -9.28 -10.36
C THR A 102 -0.90 -9.87 -11.63
N GLN A 103 -1.05 -11.20 -11.71
CA GLN A 103 -1.68 -11.83 -12.86
C GLN A 103 -3.18 -11.52 -12.96
N SER A 104 -3.90 -11.49 -11.84
CA SER A 104 -5.32 -11.10 -11.82
C SER A 104 -5.49 -9.65 -12.32
N SER A 105 -4.71 -8.70 -11.77
CA SER A 105 -4.72 -7.30 -12.23
C SER A 105 -4.35 -7.15 -13.71
N ARG A 106 -3.35 -7.89 -14.19
CA ARG A 106 -2.99 -7.92 -15.61
C ARG A 106 -4.18 -8.34 -16.48
N GLN A 107 -4.92 -9.37 -16.08
CA GLN A 107 -6.08 -9.86 -16.83
C GLN A 107 -7.21 -8.82 -16.90
N TYR A 108 -7.48 -8.09 -15.82
CA TYR A 108 -8.45 -6.99 -15.83
C TYR A 108 -8.02 -5.84 -16.76
N LEU A 109 -6.72 -5.55 -16.84
CA LEU A 109 -6.17 -4.44 -17.62
C LEU A 109 -5.96 -4.79 -19.10
N ALA A 110 -5.66 -6.05 -19.44
CA ALA A 110 -5.09 -6.44 -20.74
C ALA A 110 -5.93 -6.00 -21.94
N GLN A 111 -7.26 -6.03 -21.83
CA GLN A 111 -8.15 -5.68 -22.92
C GLN A 111 -8.22 -4.17 -23.20
N LEU A 112 -8.18 -3.35 -22.15
CA LEU A 112 -8.45 -1.90 -22.24
C LEU A 112 -7.16 -1.07 -22.17
N TYR A 113 -6.17 -1.53 -21.41
CA TYR A 113 -4.95 -0.80 -21.09
C TYR A 113 -3.73 -1.73 -21.11
N PRO A 114 -3.32 -2.24 -22.29
CA PRO A 114 -2.28 -3.26 -22.41
C PRO A 114 -0.91 -2.82 -21.87
N ALA A 115 -0.56 -1.53 -21.99
CA ALA A 115 0.69 -1.00 -21.42
C ALA A 115 0.70 -1.11 -19.88
N MET A 116 -0.40 -0.73 -19.22
CA MET A 116 -0.56 -0.88 -17.77
C MET A 116 -0.61 -2.37 -17.37
N ALA A 117 -1.24 -3.22 -18.19
CA ALA A 117 -1.24 -4.67 -17.96
C ALA A 117 0.19 -5.26 -17.94
N ARG A 118 1.02 -4.89 -18.93
CA ARG A 118 2.44 -5.27 -18.99
C ARG A 118 3.21 -4.72 -17.79
N TYR A 119 3.01 -3.46 -17.42
CA TYR A 119 3.63 -2.85 -16.24
C TYR A 119 3.31 -3.63 -14.95
N VAL A 120 2.05 -4.03 -14.78
CA VAL A 120 1.55 -4.71 -13.57
C VAL A 120 2.01 -6.16 -13.49
N GLY A 121 1.67 -6.98 -14.49
CA GLY A 121 1.87 -8.43 -14.42
C GLY A 121 2.69 -9.01 -15.56
N GLY A 122 3.25 -8.16 -16.43
CA GLY A 122 4.16 -8.56 -17.49
C GLY A 122 3.50 -9.00 -18.78
N GLN A 123 4.28 -9.68 -19.63
CA GLN A 123 3.87 -10.12 -20.96
C GLN A 123 3.84 -11.64 -21.05
N LEU A 124 2.75 -12.17 -21.64
CA LEU A 124 2.66 -13.58 -22.00
C LEU A 124 3.02 -13.76 -23.48
N ASP A 125 3.56 -14.93 -23.82
CA ASP A 125 3.61 -15.40 -25.20
C ASP A 125 2.27 -16.00 -25.66
N GLU A 126 2.21 -16.44 -26.92
CA GLU A 126 1.03 -17.06 -27.54
C GLU A 126 0.58 -18.35 -26.85
N SER A 127 1.48 -19.03 -26.14
CA SER A 127 1.17 -20.23 -25.36
C SER A 127 0.58 -19.92 -23.97
N GLY A 128 0.51 -18.63 -23.61
CA GLY A 128 0.08 -18.18 -22.29
C GLY A 128 1.19 -18.23 -21.23
N LYS A 129 2.44 -18.47 -21.62
CA LYS A 129 3.59 -18.50 -20.70
C LYS A 129 4.14 -17.10 -20.50
N LEU A 130 4.48 -16.78 -19.26
CA LEU A 130 5.07 -15.48 -18.91
C LEU A 130 6.51 -15.38 -19.42
N VAL A 131 6.74 -14.45 -20.34
CA VAL A 131 8.05 -14.16 -20.94
C VAL A 131 8.72 -12.92 -20.34
N GLU A 132 7.93 -12.01 -19.79
CA GLU A 132 8.41 -10.83 -19.08
C GLU A 132 7.63 -10.68 -17.77
N VAL A 133 8.32 -10.46 -16.65
CA VAL A 133 7.67 -10.15 -15.37
C VAL A 133 7.44 -8.64 -15.28
N GLY A 134 6.21 -8.23 -14.94
CA GLY A 134 5.85 -6.82 -14.79
C GLY A 134 6.72 -6.11 -13.75
N LEU A 135 6.92 -4.79 -13.95
CA LEU A 135 7.68 -3.95 -13.03
C LEU A 135 7.10 -4.01 -11.61
N TRP A 136 5.79 -3.80 -11.49
CA TRP A 136 5.12 -3.81 -10.19
C TRP A 136 5.33 -5.15 -9.47
N GLU A 137 5.14 -6.27 -10.17
CA GLU A 137 5.42 -7.60 -9.61
C GLU A 137 6.90 -7.77 -9.15
N ARG A 138 7.86 -7.22 -9.90
CA ARG A 138 9.29 -7.28 -9.52
C ARG A 138 9.58 -6.49 -8.25
N GLU A 139 8.93 -5.35 -8.06
CA GLU A 139 9.10 -4.51 -6.87
C GLU A 139 8.52 -5.21 -5.64
N GLU A 140 7.26 -5.63 -5.73
CA GLU A 140 6.49 -6.29 -4.66
C GLU A 140 7.11 -7.62 -4.19
N LYS A 141 7.74 -8.38 -5.10
CA LYS A 141 8.44 -9.63 -4.73
C LYS A 141 9.53 -9.44 -3.68
N ARG A 142 10.02 -8.22 -3.48
CA ARG A 142 11.05 -7.91 -2.48
C ARG A 142 10.47 -7.73 -1.08
N HIS A 143 9.17 -7.43 -0.97
CA HIS A 143 8.54 -7.07 0.30
C HIS A 143 8.46 -8.26 1.25
N THR A 144 7.87 -9.37 0.79
CA THR A 144 7.74 -10.59 1.60
C THR A 144 9.08 -11.09 2.17
N PRO A 145 10.18 -11.21 1.39
CA PRO A 145 11.50 -11.55 1.95
C PRO A 145 12.02 -10.54 2.98
N ALA A 146 11.82 -9.25 2.77
CA ALA A 146 12.25 -8.20 3.70
C ALA A 146 11.47 -8.29 5.03
N LEU A 147 10.15 -8.44 4.95
CA LEU A 147 9.28 -8.61 6.13
C LEU A 147 9.60 -9.90 6.89
N ALA A 148 9.81 -11.03 6.18
CA ALA A 148 10.16 -12.29 6.81
C ALA A 148 11.51 -12.21 7.54
N LYS A 149 12.47 -11.45 6.99
CA LYS A 149 13.74 -11.17 7.64
C LYS A 149 13.58 -10.28 8.86
N LEU A 150 12.76 -9.22 8.79
CA LEU A 150 12.41 -8.41 9.97
C LEU A 150 11.77 -9.25 11.07
N TYR A 151 10.78 -10.09 10.71
CA TYR A 151 10.15 -10.99 11.66
C TYR A 151 11.21 -11.86 12.36
N THR A 152 12.08 -12.52 11.59
CA THR A 152 13.13 -13.39 12.13
C THR A 152 14.08 -12.66 13.07
N LEU A 153 14.50 -11.45 12.71
CA LEU A 153 15.42 -10.64 13.54
C LEU A 153 14.76 -10.16 14.84
N LEU A 154 13.44 -9.91 14.82
CA LEU A 154 12.72 -9.43 15.99
C LEU A 154 12.27 -10.58 16.91
N SER A 155 11.71 -11.65 16.35
CA SER A 155 11.18 -12.78 17.11
C SER A 155 12.25 -13.81 17.49
N GLY A 156 13.29 -13.96 16.67
CA GLY A 156 14.24 -15.08 16.73
C GLY A 156 13.73 -16.35 16.03
N GLU A 157 12.57 -16.30 15.39
CA GLU A 157 11.89 -17.45 14.80
C GLU A 157 11.65 -17.24 13.30
N LYS A 158 11.57 -18.32 12.52
CA LYS A 158 11.12 -18.22 11.13
C LYS A 158 9.61 -18.02 11.09
N PRO A 159 9.08 -17.12 10.25
CA PRO A 159 7.64 -16.93 10.13
C PRO A 159 6.99 -18.19 9.53
N ASP A 160 5.88 -18.63 10.13
CA ASP A 160 5.00 -19.65 9.53
C ASP A 160 4.08 -18.98 8.51
N ILE A 161 4.52 -18.98 7.24
CA ILE A 161 3.84 -18.25 6.16
C ILE A 161 2.70 -19.11 5.62
N VAL A 162 1.48 -18.63 5.81
CA VAL A 162 0.25 -19.23 5.30
C VAL A 162 -0.38 -18.25 4.31
N PRO A 163 0.07 -18.24 3.05
CA PRO A 163 -0.38 -17.25 2.09
C PRO A 163 -1.85 -17.44 1.75
N HIS A 164 -2.58 -16.34 1.60
CA HIS A 164 -3.95 -16.43 1.12
C HIS A 164 -4.00 -16.77 -0.38
N ALA A 165 -5.10 -17.38 -0.82
CA ALA A 165 -5.35 -17.50 -2.24
C ALA A 165 -5.65 -16.13 -2.86
N ALA A 166 -4.91 -15.76 -3.90
CA ALA A 166 -5.27 -14.63 -4.73
C ALA A 166 -6.62 -14.87 -5.40
N ARG A 167 -7.44 -13.83 -5.49
CA ARG A 167 -8.73 -13.95 -6.20
C ARG A 167 -8.46 -14.04 -7.70
N PRO A 168 -8.99 -15.07 -8.38
CA PRO A 168 -8.84 -15.17 -9.82
C PRO A 168 -9.59 -14.05 -10.52
N TYR A 169 -9.16 -13.71 -11.73
CA TYR A 169 -9.91 -12.85 -12.63
C TYR A 169 -11.31 -13.41 -12.86
N GLN A 170 -12.31 -12.53 -12.77
CA GLN A 170 -13.70 -12.85 -13.07
C GLN A 170 -14.13 -12.01 -14.27
N PRO A 171 -14.29 -12.61 -15.47
CA PRO A 171 -14.80 -11.88 -16.62
C PRO A 171 -16.23 -11.41 -16.38
N ALA A 172 -16.57 -10.26 -16.95
CA ALA A 172 -17.92 -9.70 -16.89
C ALA A 172 -18.31 -9.17 -18.26
N ALA A 173 -19.63 -9.02 -18.49
CA ALA A 173 -20.18 -8.52 -19.75
C ALA A 173 -19.70 -7.09 -20.08
N ASP A 174 -19.43 -6.27 -19.06
CA ASP A 174 -18.82 -4.94 -19.18
C ASP A 174 -17.40 -4.95 -18.59
N PRO A 175 -16.36 -5.10 -19.44
CA PRO A 175 -14.96 -5.08 -19.00
C PRO A 175 -14.54 -3.75 -18.37
N HIS A 176 -15.17 -2.64 -18.75
CA HIS A 176 -14.82 -1.30 -18.27
C HIS A 176 -15.30 -1.09 -16.83
N GLU A 177 -16.57 -1.38 -16.54
CA GLU A 177 -17.07 -1.35 -15.16
C GLU A 177 -16.38 -2.39 -14.25
N ASN A 178 -16.04 -3.55 -14.80
CA ASN A 178 -15.34 -4.59 -14.06
C ASN A 178 -13.92 -4.16 -13.68
N LEU A 179 -13.19 -3.56 -14.63
CA LEU A 179 -11.88 -2.97 -14.36
C LEU A 179 -11.98 -1.80 -13.37
N TYR A 180 -13.00 -0.94 -13.46
CA TYR A 180 -13.20 0.14 -12.50
C TYR A 180 -13.26 -0.38 -11.05
N ARG A 181 -14.10 -1.40 -10.80
CA ARG A 181 -14.23 -2.01 -9.47
C ARG A 181 -12.94 -2.68 -8.99
N HIS A 182 -12.24 -3.37 -9.89
CA HIS A 182 -10.94 -3.95 -9.58
C HIS A 182 -9.90 -2.87 -9.24
N GLY A 183 -9.86 -1.79 -10.01
CA GLY A 183 -8.99 -0.64 -9.78
C GLY A 183 -9.22 0.00 -8.41
N LEU A 184 -10.48 0.21 -8.01
CA LEU A 184 -10.82 0.68 -6.67
C LEU A 184 -10.30 -0.25 -5.57
N HIS A 185 -10.33 -1.57 -5.81
CA HIS A 185 -9.79 -2.53 -4.87
C HIS A 185 -8.27 -2.46 -4.75
N ARG A 186 -7.54 -2.27 -5.86
CA ARG A 186 -6.10 -2.05 -5.85
C ARG A 186 -5.73 -0.77 -5.11
N VAL A 187 -6.37 0.34 -5.44
CA VAL A 187 -6.16 1.62 -4.75
C VAL A 187 -6.35 1.49 -3.25
N ALA A 188 -7.43 0.83 -2.81
CA ALA A 188 -7.67 0.61 -1.39
C ALA A 188 -6.64 -0.31 -0.72
N THR A 189 -6.08 -1.28 -1.47
CA THR A 189 -5.04 -2.19 -0.97
C THR A 189 -3.73 -1.43 -0.74
N GLU A 190 -3.25 -0.68 -1.74
CA GLU A 190 -1.97 0.06 -1.60
C GLU A 190 -2.09 1.20 -0.58
N TYR A 191 -3.26 1.84 -0.51
CA TYR A 191 -3.56 2.82 0.53
C TYR A 191 -3.49 2.19 1.93
N GLY A 192 -4.05 0.98 2.08
CA GLY A 192 -3.99 0.22 3.33
C GLY A 192 -2.55 -0.11 3.73
N ALA A 193 -1.74 -0.60 2.78
CA ALA A 193 -0.33 -0.92 2.99
C ALA A 193 0.51 0.33 3.32
N THR A 194 0.33 1.42 2.58
CA THR A 194 0.94 2.74 2.87
C THR A 194 0.66 3.17 4.31
N CYS A 195 -0.60 3.10 4.74
CA CYS A 195 -0.98 3.48 6.10
C CYS A 195 -0.41 2.54 7.15
N LEU A 196 -0.38 1.24 6.88
CA LEU A 196 0.20 0.25 7.79
C LEU A 196 1.70 0.50 7.98
N TYR A 197 2.44 0.77 6.90
CA TYR A 197 3.87 1.05 7.00
C TYR A 197 4.18 2.37 7.71
N ILE A 198 3.38 3.43 7.49
CA ILE A 198 3.50 4.65 8.32
C ILE A 198 3.25 4.34 9.80
N TRP A 199 2.24 3.53 10.11
CA TRP A 199 1.94 3.14 11.49
C TRP A 199 3.08 2.33 12.11
N MET A 200 3.64 1.35 11.38
CA MET A 200 4.79 0.56 11.83
C MET A 200 6.05 1.42 12.02
N MET A 201 6.28 2.39 11.13
CA MET A 201 7.37 3.36 11.26
C MET A 201 7.20 4.28 12.47
N ALA A 202 5.96 4.69 12.78
CA ALA A 202 5.69 5.48 13.98
C ALA A 202 6.02 4.69 15.26
N HIS A 203 5.93 3.37 15.20
CA HIS A 203 6.24 2.42 16.27
C HIS A 203 7.65 1.80 16.18
N SER A 204 8.55 2.34 15.35
CA SER A 204 9.93 1.85 15.23
C SER A 204 10.94 2.99 15.01
N THR A 205 12.23 2.68 15.18
CA THR A 205 13.35 3.59 14.91
C THR A 205 14.54 2.87 14.27
N GLY A 206 15.61 3.61 13.96
CA GLY A 206 16.89 3.06 13.52
C GLY A 206 16.79 2.23 12.24
N ALA A 207 17.56 1.14 12.19
CA ALA A 207 17.65 0.27 11.02
C ALA A 207 16.31 -0.41 10.70
N LEU A 208 15.52 -0.80 11.72
CA LEU A 208 14.17 -1.32 11.52
C LEU A 208 13.29 -0.32 10.75
N GLN A 209 13.30 0.93 11.17
CA GLN A 209 12.50 1.98 10.52
C GLN A 209 12.98 2.27 9.09
N ALA A 210 14.28 2.18 8.83
CA ALA A 210 14.84 2.34 7.48
C ALA A 210 14.34 1.25 6.51
N VAL A 211 14.22 -0.01 6.95
CA VAL A 211 13.62 -1.07 6.12
C VAL A 211 12.15 -0.76 5.79
N LEU A 212 11.39 -0.33 6.80
CA LEU A 212 9.98 0.02 6.62
C LEU A 212 9.80 1.26 5.72
N ALA A 213 10.76 2.18 5.70
CA ALA A 213 10.76 3.31 4.79
C ALA A 213 10.86 2.87 3.31
N GLU A 214 11.69 1.87 3.01
CA GLU A 214 11.82 1.34 1.64
C GLU A 214 10.52 0.67 1.16
N LEU A 215 9.87 -0.08 2.04
CA LEU A 215 8.55 -0.66 1.79
C LEU A 215 7.50 0.43 1.57
N LEU A 216 7.46 1.43 2.47
CA LEU A 216 6.54 2.57 2.37
C LEU A 216 6.70 3.34 1.04
N ILE A 217 7.93 3.57 0.59
CA ILE A 217 8.19 4.29 -0.67
C ILE A 217 7.62 3.50 -1.85
N ASP A 218 7.76 2.17 -1.86
CA ASP A 218 7.17 1.32 -2.90
C ASP A 218 5.63 1.41 -2.86
N GLU A 219 5.01 1.33 -1.68
CA GLU A 219 3.54 1.43 -1.56
C GLU A 219 2.98 2.79 -1.96
N ILE A 220 3.66 3.88 -1.59
CA ILE A 220 3.26 5.23 -2.03
C ILE A 220 3.33 5.32 -3.54
N ASN A 221 4.39 4.78 -4.13
CA ASN A 221 4.58 4.74 -5.58
C ASN A 221 3.43 3.96 -6.27
N HIS A 222 3.08 2.79 -5.76
CA HIS A 222 2.01 1.96 -6.32
C HIS A 222 0.63 2.60 -6.14
N MET A 223 0.32 3.06 -4.93
CA MET A 223 -0.92 3.77 -4.61
C MET A 223 -1.13 4.97 -5.54
N THR A 224 -0.11 5.81 -5.68
CA THR A 224 -0.15 7.01 -6.51
C THR A 224 -0.44 6.67 -7.97
N LYS A 225 0.24 5.65 -8.50
CA LYS A 225 0.10 5.24 -9.89
C LYS A 225 -1.27 4.66 -10.17
N PHE A 226 -1.78 3.76 -9.32
CA PHE A 226 -3.12 3.22 -9.48
C PHE A 226 -4.20 4.30 -9.31
N TRP A 227 -4.01 5.24 -8.37
CA TRP A 227 -4.95 6.34 -8.16
C TRP A 227 -4.99 7.29 -9.37
N GLY A 228 -3.85 7.86 -9.75
CA GLY A 228 -3.77 8.83 -10.84
C GLY A 228 -4.16 8.23 -12.19
N PHE A 229 -3.73 6.99 -12.48
CA PHE A 229 -4.18 6.25 -13.65
C PHE A 229 -5.70 6.02 -13.62
N GLY A 230 -6.26 5.67 -12.47
CA GLY A 230 -7.71 5.49 -12.31
C GLY A 230 -8.51 6.77 -12.56
N MET A 231 -8.02 7.91 -12.09
CA MET A 231 -8.65 9.21 -12.35
C MET A 231 -8.61 9.58 -13.84
N TRP A 232 -7.52 9.25 -14.54
CA TRP A 232 -7.40 9.45 -15.98
C TRP A 232 -8.32 8.51 -16.78
N ALA A 233 -8.29 7.22 -16.45
CA ALA A 233 -9.07 6.19 -17.15
C ALA A 233 -10.59 6.34 -16.93
N TYR A 234 -11.01 6.99 -15.84
CA TYR A 234 -12.41 7.16 -15.48
C TYR A 234 -12.70 8.62 -15.06
N PRO A 235 -12.68 9.59 -15.99
CA PRO A 235 -12.79 11.02 -15.67
C PRO A 235 -14.14 11.41 -15.05
N ASP A 236 -15.20 10.64 -15.32
CA ASP A 236 -16.52 10.82 -14.71
C ASP A 236 -16.62 10.29 -13.26
N SER A 237 -15.51 9.75 -12.72
CA SER A 237 -15.42 9.30 -11.33
C SER A 237 -15.11 10.48 -10.42
N SER A 238 -16.15 11.03 -9.80
CA SER A 238 -15.97 11.95 -8.67
C SER A 238 -15.62 11.17 -7.39
N LEU A 239 -14.93 11.81 -6.45
CA LEU A 239 -14.71 11.24 -5.10
C LEU A 239 -16.02 10.81 -4.42
N VAL A 240 -17.12 11.52 -4.72
CA VAL A 240 -18.48 11.17 -4.26
C VAL A 240 -18.95 9.87 -4.91
N LYS A 241 -18.73 9.70 -6.22
CA LYS A 241 -19.06 8.46 -6.94
C LYS A 241 -18.18 7.30 -6.46
N ILE A 242 -16.90 7.52 -6.20
CA ILE A 242 -16.00 6.52 -5.58
C ILE A 242 -16.55 6.12 -4.21
N GLY A 243 -16.80 7.08 -3.31
CA GLY A 243 -17.36 6.82 -1.99
C GLY A 243 -18.71 6.11 -2.04
N HIS A 244 -19.57 6.46 -2.98
CA HIS A 244 -20.86 5.83 -3.21
C HIS A 244 -20.73 4.41 -3.77
N THR A 245 -19.87 4.15 -4.75
CA THR A 245 -19.60 2.80 -5.27
C THR A 245 -19.03 1.90 -4.17
N LEU A 246 -18.11 2.44 -3.36
CA LEU A 246 -17.57 1.75 -2.19
C LEU A 246 -18.69 1.43 -1.18
N GLY A 247 -19.56 2.39 -0.86
CA GLY A 247 -20.71 2.21 0.04
C GLY A 247 -21.77 1.24 -0.51
N GLN A 248 -22.08 1.28 -1.80
CA GLN A 248 -23.02 0.36 -2.44
C GLN A 248 -22.49 -1.06 -2.49
N ALA A 249 -21.18 -1.25 -2.71
CA ALA A 249 -20.54 -2.55 -2.58
C ALA A 249 -20.60 -3.10 -1.14
N MET A 250 -20.73 -2.22 -0.13
CA MET A 250 -21.02 -2.62 1.25
C MET A 250 -22.48 -3.03 1.44
N VAL A 251 -23.44 -2.25 0.90
CA VAL A 251 -24.89 -2.49 1.07
C VAL A 251 -25.40 -3.70 0.28
N ARG A 252 -25.01 -3.87 -0.98
CA ARG A 252 -25.48 -4.98 -1.84
C ARG A 252 -25.17 -6.37 -1.28
N LYS A 253 -24.12 -6.49 -0.47
CA LYS A 253 -23.76 -7.76 0.17
C LYS A 253 -24.49 -8.03 1.49
N LEU A 254 -25.07 -7.00 2.12
CA LEU A 254 -26.00 -7.20 3.24
C LEU A 254 -27.31 -7.85 2.75
N SER A 255 -27.71 -7.56 1.51
CA SER A 255 -28.90 -8.14 0.88
C SER A 255 -28.64 -9.45 0.12
N ASP A 256 -27.42 -9.67 -0.39
CA ASP A 256 -27.11 -10.80 -1.25
C ASP A 256 -25.83 -11.55 -0.80
N ARG A 257 -26.02 -12.77 -0.25
CA ARG A 257 -24.94 -13.65 0.24
C ARG A 257 -24.07 -14.22 -0.90
N THR A 258 -24.48 -14.06 -2.16
CA THR A 258 -23.78 -14.62 -3.33
C THR A 258 -22.74 -13.67 -3.93
N THR A 259 -22.86 -12.35 -3.71
CA THR A 259 -21.83 -11.37 -4.12
C THR A 259 -20.55 -11.48 -3.30
N GLN A 260 -19.55 -12.20 -3.82
CA GLN A 260 -18.18 -12.18 -3.32
C GLN A 260 -17.47 -10.87 -3.71
N GLY A 261 -16.59 -10.34 -2.84
CA GLY A 261 -15.66 -9.27 -3.22
C GLY A 261 -15.89 -7.85 -2.66
N SER A 262 -16.41 -7.66 -1.44
CA SER A 262 -16.49 -6.30 -0.86
C SER A 262 -15.16 -5.83 -0.25
N LEU A 263 -14.90 -4.53 -0.35
CA LEU A 263 -13.75 -3.87 0.28
C LEU A 263 -13.82 -3.94 1.81
N LEU A 264 -15.02 -3.90 2.39
CA LEU A 264 -15.22 -4.11 3.82
C LEU A 264 -14.78 -5.51 4.28
N HIS A 265 -15.04 -6.55 3.49
CA HIS A 265 -14.53 -7.88 3.81
C HIS A 265 -13.00 -7.95 3.68
N THR A 266 -12.44 -7.29 2.67
CA THR A 266 -10.98 -7.20 2.51
C THR A 266 -10.37 -6.46 3.70
N LEU A 267 -10.93 -5.33 4.11
CA LEU A 267 -10.50 -4.54 5.25
C LEU A 267 -10.68 -5.31 6.57
N ARG A 268 -11.87 -5.89 6.84
CA ARG A 268 -12.08 -6.72 8.05
C ARG A 268 -11.13 -7.91 8.11
N ARG A 269 -10.87 -8.56 6.97
CA ARG A 269 -9.90 -9.64 6.87
C ARG A 269 -8.49 -9.13 7.15
N MET A 270 -8.04 -8.07 6.49
CA MET A 270 -6.74 -7.45 6.76
C MET A 270 -6.60 -7.08 8.25
N MET A 271 -7.61 -6.44 8.84
CA MET A 271 -7.59 -6.14 10.28
C MET A 271 -7.48 -7.42 11.13
N HIS A 272 -8.15 -8.50 10.73
CA HIS A 272 -8.01 -9.78 11.43
C HIS A 272 -6.59 -10.35 11.33
N GLU A 273 -6.00 -10.36 10.13
CA GLU A 273 -4.63 -10.83 9.88
C GLU A 273 -3.60 -10.03 10.67
N LEU A 274 -3.82 -8.73 10.84
CA LEU A 274 -2.97 -7.85 11.65
C LEU A 274 -3.13 -8.08 13.16
N ALA A 275 -3.87 -9.11 13.58
CA ALA A 275 -4.18 -9.41 14.98
C ALA A 275 -4.84 -8.22 15.72
N TRP A 276 -5.67 -7.42 15.03
CA TRP A 276 -6.28 -6.19 15.54
C TRP A 276 -6.92 -6.30 16.92
N GLN A 277 -7.51 -7.46 17.24
CA GLN A 277 -8.15 -7.71 18.54
C GLN A 277 -7.16 -7.73 19.71
N GLN A 278 -5.88 -8.01 19.44
CA GLN A 278 -4.81 -8.01 20.44
C GLN A 278 -4.25 -6.60 20.68
N TRP A 279 -4.52 -5.65 19.78
CA TRP A 279 -3.97 -4.30 19.88
C TRP A 279 -4.63 -3.50 20.99
N SER A 280 -3.84 -2.65 21.63
CA SER A 280 -4.37 -1.69 22.59
C SER A 280 -5.25 -0.63 21.89
N PRO A 281 -6.21 0.01 22.60
CA PRO A 281 -7.02 1.07 22.01
C PRO A 281 -6.20 2.22 21.40
N SER A 282 -5.04 2.56 21.98
CA SER A 282 -4.18 3.62 21.47
C SER A 282 -3.50 3.25 20.16
N HIS A 283 -3.09 1.98 19.99
CA HIS A 283 -2.55 1.44 18.74
C HIS A 283 -3.57 1.50 17.61
N ARG A 284 -4.81 1.09 17.91
CA ARG A 284 -5.94 1.17 16.97
C ARG A 284 -6.25 2.61 16.58
N LEU A 285 -6.28 3.52 17.56
CA LEU A 285 -6.48 4.94 17.32
C LEU A 285 -5.37 5.54 16.45
N ALA A 286 -4.11 5.16 16.67
CA ALA A 286 -2.99 5.60 15.84
C ALA A 286 -3.12 5.13 14.39
N LEU A 287 -3.60 3.90 14.13
CA LEU A 287 -3.85 3.45 12.76
C LEU A 287 -5.01 4.21 12.11
N LEU A 288 -6.12 4.40 12.83
CA LEU A 288 -7.26 5.20 12.34
C LEU A 288 -6.84 6.65 12.03
N TYR A 289 -6.00 7.23 12.88
CA TYR A 289 -5.42 8.54 12.63
C TYR A 289 -4.48 8.54 11.42
N THR A 290 -3.74 7.45 11.19
CA THR A 290 -2.89 7.31 9.99
C THR A 290 -3.74 7.30 8.72
N PHE A 291 -4.85 6.54 8.71
CA PHE A 291 -5.83 6.58 7.62
C PHE A 291 -6.33 8.02 7.37
N ASP A 292 -6.79 8.70 8.41
CA ASP A 292 -7.24 10.09 8.33
C ASP A 292 -6.17 11.03 7.73
N GLN A 293 -4.90 10.90 8.13
CA GLN A 293 -3.84 11.76 7.65
C GLN A 293 -3.47 11.50 6.19
N VAL A 294 -3.42 10.24 5.76
CA VAL A 294 -3.09 9.87 4.38
C VAL A 294 -4.23 10.23 3.44
N ILE A 295 -5.49 9.95 3.79
CA ILE A 295 -6.62 10.27 2.92
C ILE A 295 -6.80 11.78 2.73
N LYS A 296 -6.51 12.59 3.76
CA LYS A 296 -6.49 14.06 3.62
C LYS A 296 -5.47 14.52 2.57
N ALA A 297 -4.26 13.97 2.61
CA ALA A 297 -3.23 14.29 1.62
C ALA A 297 -3.64 13.86 0.21
N LEU A 298 -4.24 12.66 0.06
CA LEU A 298 -4.76 12.19 -1.21
C LEU A 298 -5.92 13.05 -1.73
N TRP A 299 -6.80 13.53 -0.85
CA TRP A 299 -7.89 14.43 -1.25
C TRP A 299 -7.39 15.78 -1.73
N ASP A 300 -6.41 16.36 -1.04
CA ASP A 300 -5.82 17.62 -1.47
C ASP A 300 -5.08 17.44 -2.81
N TRP A 301 -4.28 16.39 -2.95
CA TRP A 301 -3.64 16.03 -4.22
C TRP A 301 -4.64 15.73 -5.35
N ASN A 302 -5.74 15.03 -5.07
CA ASN A 302 -6.75 14.71 -6.10
C ASN A 302 -7.37 15.96 -6.74
N ARG A 303 -7.36 17.12 -6.04
CA ARG A 303 -7.83 18.38 -6.61
C ARG A 303 -6.90 18.93 -7.68
N THR A 304 -5.63 18.52 -7.71
CA THR A 304 -4.65 18.94 -8.74
C THR A 304 -4.68 18.05 -9.98
N LEU A 305 -5.30 16.87 -9.89
CA LEU A 305 -5.47 15.90 -10.99
C LEU A 305 -6.57 16.32 -11.97
N THR A 306 -6.42 17.50 -12.57
CA THR A 306 -7.34 18.01 -13.59
C THR A 306 -7.26 17.16 -14.88
N PRO A 307 -8.34 17.11 -15.69
CA PRO A 307 -8.31 16.41 -16.98
C PRO A 307 -7.14 16.86 -17.87
N ALA A 308 -6.90 18.18 -17.97
CA ALA A 308 -5.80 18.72 -18.76
C ALA A 308 -4.42 18.23 -18.27
N HIS A 309 -4.22 18.15 -16.95
CA HIS A 309 -2.98 17.63 -16.39
C HIS A 309 -2.81 16.13 -16.69
N LEU A 310 -3.85 15.32 -16.47
CA LEU A 310 -3.80 13.88 -16.74
C LEU A 310 -3.63 13.56 -18.23
N ASP A 311 -4.30 14.31 -19.11
CA ASP A 311 -4.15 14.20 -20.55
C ASP A 311 -2.74 14.56 -21.01
N SER A 312 -2.08 15.50 -20.33
CA SER A 312 -0.68 15.83 -20.62
C SER A 312 0.29 14.69 -20.29
N LEU A 313 -0.08 13.80 -19.36
CA LEU A 313 0.73 12.64 -18.95
C LEU A 313 0.44 11.40 -19.80
N PHE A 314 -0.84 11.14 -20.08
CA PHE A 314 -1.27 9.86 -20.65
C PHE A 314 -1.91 9.98 -22.05
N GLY A 315 -2.09 11.20 -22.55
CA GLY A 315 -2.91 11.47 -23.73
C GLY A 315 -4.41 11.43 -23.39
N PRO A 316 -5.31 11.63 -24.38
CA PRO A 316 -6.74 11.52 -24.14
C PRO A 316 -7.09 10.08 -23.71
N PRO A 317 -8.00 9.89 -22.73
CA PRO A 317 -8.45 8.55 -22.35
C PRO A 317 -9.06 7.85 -23.56
N PRO A 318 -8.93 6.51 -23.69
CA PRO A 318 -9.58 5.78 -24.76
C PRO A 318 -11.06 6.13 -24.78
N ALA A 319 -11.58 6.50 -25.95
CA ALA A 319 -13.00 6.79 -26.09
C ALA A 319 -13.75 5.58 -25.55
N THR A 320 -14.46 5.76 -24.43
CA THR A 320 -15.41 4.75 -23.99
C THR A 320 -16.36 4.59 -25.17
N ALA A 321 -16.39 3.39 -25.74
CA ALA A 321 -17.40 3.07 -26.73
C ALA A 321 -18.73 3.27 -26.01
N LYS A 322 -19.33 4.45 -26.17
CA LYS A 322 -20.74 4.65 -25.91
C LYS A 322 -21.40 3.74 -26.92
N THR A 323 -21.73 2.53 -26.48
CA THR A 323 -22.64 1.67 -27.22
C THR A 323 -23.88 2.51 -27.46
N PRO A 324 -24.32 2.69 -28.73
CA PRO A 324 -25.49 3.50 -29.04
C PRO A 324 -26.75 3.00 -28.35
#